data_AF-A0A353Z5U3-F1
#
_entry.id   AF-A0A353Z5U3-F1
#
_cell.length_a   1.000
_cell.length_b   1.000
_cell.length_c   1.000
_cell.angle_alpha   90.00
_cell.angle_beta   90.00
_cell.angle_gamma   90.00
#
_symmetry.space_group_name_H-M   'P 1'
#
loop_
_entity.id
_entity.type
_entity.pdbx_description
1 polymer ?
#
loop_
_entity_poly.entity_id
_entity_poly.type
_entity_poly.pdbx_seq_one_letter_code
_entity_poly.pdbx_strand_id
1 'polypeptide(L)'
;MKTPDTPLFVKTHDFNLWLLRHTQRFPRNLRHSYSLRLELLGFEFEELLLLANAQRGSDRKRLLMTADGKLACLRAMLRYAIDLELLGGRQLQFAAESLEELGRLLGAWLKASDR
;
A
#
# COMPACT_ATOMS: atom_id res chain seq x y z
N MET A 1 6.19 -2.47 20.56
CA MET A 1 4.94 -1.70 20.39
C MET A 1 3.85 -2.65 19.93
N LYS A 2 2.61 -2.52 20.42
CA LYS A 2 1.48 -3.32 19.92
C LYS A 2 0.93 -2.64 18.65
N THR A 3 1.07 -3.28 17.50
CA THR A 3 0.37 -2.92 16.26
C THR A 3 -0.85 -3.84 16.10
N PRO A 4 -1.86 -3.47 15.29
CA PRO A 4 -2.96 -4.39 15.01
C PRO A 4 -2.45 -5.63 14.25
N ASP A 5 -2.79 -6.82 14.73
CA ASP A 5 -2.28 -8.09 14.17
C ASP A 5 -3.22 -8.70 13.11
N THR A 6 -4.24 -7.95 12.66
CA THR A 6 -5.14 -8.46 11.62
C THR A 6 -4.42 -8.52 10.27
N PRO A 7 -4.80 -9.45 9.37
CA PRO A 7 -4.04 -9.72 8.14
C PRO A 7 -3.78 -8.48 7.28
N LEU A 8 -4.70 -7.51 7.24
CA LEU A 8 -4.54 -6.27 6.48
C LEU A 8 -3.31 -5.47 6.93
N PHE A 9 -3.08 -5.34 8.24
CA PHE A 9 -1.97 -4.56 8.79
C PHE A 9 -0.64 -5.28 8.59
N VAL A 10 -0.60 -6.57 8.91
CA VAL A 10 0.61 -7.40 8.75
C VAL A 10 1.06 -7.38 7.28
N LYS A 11 0.12 -7.63 6.35
CA LYS A 11 0.43 -7.63 4.91
C LYS A 11 0.81 -6.27 4.37
N THR A 12 0.22 -5.19 4.90
CA THR A 12 0.60 -3.83 4.52
C THR A 12 2.03 -3.53 4.96
N HIS A 13 2.38 -3.88 6.18
CA HIS A 13 3.74 -3.74 6.70
C HIS A 13 4.75 -4.53 5.87
N ASP A 14 4.44 -5.81 5.60
CA ASP A 14 5.30 -6.68 4.79
C ASP A 14 5.51 -6.11 3.37
N PHE A 15 4.45 -5.58 2.76
CA PHE A 15 4.52 -4.95 1.45
C PHE A 15 5.35 -3.65 1.47
N ASN A 16 5.16 -2.79 2.48
CA ASN A 16 5.94 -1.55 2.62
C ASN A 16 7.43 -1.85 2.87
N LEU A 17 7.73 -2.85 3.70
CA LEU A 17 9.11 -3.31 3.91
C LEU A 17 9.72 -3.86 2.62
N TRP A 18 8.96 -4.64 1.86
CA TRP A 18 9.38 -5.10 0.54
C TRP A 18 9.66 -3.92 -0.39
N LEU A 19 8.76 -2.94 -0.44
CA LEU A 19 8.87 -1.77 -1.31
C LEU A 19 10.15 -0.99 -1.02
N LEU A 20 10.40 -0.64 0.24
CA LEU A 20 11.61 0.08 0.68
C LEU A 20 12.91 -0.63 0.30
N ARG A 21 12.94 -1.96 0.41
CA ARG A 21 14.13 -2.74 0.04
C ARG A 21 14.41 -2.71 -1.46
N HIS A 22 13.35 -2.63 -2.27
CA HIS A 22 13.47 -2.67 -3.73
C HIS A 22 13.75 -1.31 -4.33
N THR A 23 13.13 -0.25 -3.81
CA THR A 23 13.35 1.14 -4.25
C THR A 23 14.77 1.62 -3.99
N GLN A 24 15.47 1.10 -2.97
CA GLN A 24 16.90 1.37 -2.74
C GLN A 24 17.79 1.02 -3.94
N ARG A 25 17.37 0.05 -4.74
CA ARG A 25 18.11 -0.43 -5.92
C ARG A 25 17.80 0.38 -7.18
N PHE A 26 16.84 1.30 -7.12
CA PHE A 26 16.51 2.15 -8.27
C PHE A 26 17.66 3.12 -8.60
N PRO A 27 17.75 3.57 -9.87
CA PRO A 27 18.72 4.57 -10.32
C PRO A 27 18.74 5.80 -9.42
N ARG A 28 19.93 6.33 -9.13
CA ARG A 28 20.13 7.43 -8.17
C ARG A 28 19.31 8.68 -8.52
N ASN A 29 19.15 8.98 -9.81
CA ASN A 29 18.35 10.11 -10.31
C ASN A 29 16.84 9.98 -10.03
N LEU A 30 16.34 8.78 -9.72
CA LEU A 30 14.93 8.52 -9.40
C LEU A 30 14.65 8.47 -7.90
N ARG A 31 15.68 8.47 -7.03
CA ARG A 31 15.50 8.26 -5.58
C ARG A 31 14.69 9.37 -4.92
N HIS A 32 15.06 10.62 -5.19
CA HIS A 32 14.43 11.80 -4.58
C HIS A 32 13.18 12.29 -5.32
N SER A 33 12.73 11.58 -6.35
CA SER A 33 11.56 11.92 -7.14
C SER A 33 10.55 10.78 -7.12
N TYR A 34 10.75 9.79 -7.97
CA TYR A 34 9.84 8.67 -8.15
C TYR A 34 9.83 7.71 -6.95
N SER A 35 11.01 7.29 -6.48
CA SER A 35 11.13 6.29 -5.41
C SER A 35 10.53 6.81 -4.11
N LEU A 36 10.89 8.03 -3.72
CA LEU A 36 10.31 8.71 -2.56
C LEU A 36 8.78 8.81 -2.66
N ARG A 37 8.25 9.18 -3.82
CA ARG A 37 6.79 9.28 -4.00
C ARG A 37 6.08 7.94 -3.89
N LEU A 38 6.71 6.88 -4.39
CA LEU A 38 6.19 5.51 -4.30
C LEU A 38 6.19 5.01 -2.85
N GLU A 39 7.28 5.24 -2.10
CA GLU A 39 7.40 4.89 -0.69
C GLU A 39 6.39 5.66 0.17
N LEU A 40 6.26 6.96 -0.04
CA LEU A 40 5.30 7.80 0.68
C LEU A 40 3.86 7.33 0.47
N LEU A 41 3.48 6.93 -0.74
CA LEU A 41 2.15 6.37 -0.98
C LEU A 41 1.90 5.07 -0.19
N GLY A 42 2.93 4.25 0.00
CA GLY A 42 2.88 3.04 0.82
C GLY A 42 2.62 3.36 2.30
N PHE A 43 3.34 4.36 2.82
CA PHE A 43 3.16 4.83 4.20
C PHE A 43 1.83 5.56 4.41
N GLU A 44 1.40 6.39 3.47
CA GLU A 44 0.08 7.06 3.52
C GLU A 44 -1.06 6.03 3.56
N PHE A 45 -0.93 4.94 2.78
CA PHE A 45 -1.88 3.83 2.84
C PHE A 45 -1.92 3.19 4.23
N GLU A 46 -0.76 2.85 4.79
CA GLU A 46 -0.64 2.25 6.14
C GLU A 46 -1.19 3.18 7.24
N GLU A 47 -0.85 4.47 7.17
CA GLU A 47 -1.34 5.49 8.09
C GLU A 47 -2.88 5.59 8.07
N LEU A 48 -3.49 5.61 6.87
CA LEU A 48 -4.94 5.63 6.74
C LEU A 48 -5.61 4.40 7.35
N LEU A 49 -5.00 3.21 7.24
CA LEU A 49 -5.50 2.00 7.89
C LEU A 49 -5.43 2.11 9.42
N LEU A 50 -4.32 2.62 9.96
CA LEU A 50 -4.14 2.81 11.40
C LEU A 50 -5.14 3.82 11.95
N LEU A 51 -5.32 4.95 11.26
CA LEU A 51 -6.32 5.95 11.58
C LEU A 51 -7.74 5.35 11.51
N ALA A 52 -8.06 4.60 10.47
CA ALA A 52 -9.36 3.96 10.34
C ALA A 52 -9.66 2.96 11.48
N ASN A 53 -8.65 2.21 11.93
CA ASN A 53 -8.79 1.28 13.05
C ASN A 53 -9.06 1.98 14.39
N ALA A 54 -8.61 3.23 14.54
CA ALA A 54 -8.92 4.05 15.72
C ALA A 54 -10.31 4.69 15.68
N GLN A 55 -10.99 4.68 14.52
CA GLN A 55 -12.30 5.30 14.32
C GLN A 55 -13.43 4.27 14.23
N ARG A 56 -14.68 4.76 14.24
CA ARG A 56 -15.90 3.94 14.04
C ARG A 56 -16.86 4.62 13.06
N GLY A 57 -17.86 3.86 12.59
CA GLY A 57 -18.94 4.39 11.75
C GLY A 57 -18.45 5.10 10.49
N SER A 58 -19.06 6.26 10.19
CA SER A 58 -18.82 7.03 8.98
C SER A 58 -17.38 7.53 8.83
N ASP A 59 -16.71 7.89 9.93
CA ASP A 59 -15.32 8.36 9.90
C ASP A 59 -14.36 7.22 9.52
N ARG A 60 -14.56 6.03 10.10
CA ARG A 60 -13.80 4.83 9.71
C ARG A 60 -14.02 4.52 8.23
N LYS A 61 -15.27 4.54 7.77
CA LYS A 61 -15.60 4.29 6.36
C LYS A 61 -14.90 5.29 5.42
N ARG A 62 -14.93 6.58 5.74
CA ARG A 62 -14.27 7.63 4.94
C ARG A 62 -12.75 7.40 4.83
N LEU A 63 -12.10 7.04 5.93
CA LEU A 63 -10.67 6.74 5.95
C LEU A 63 -10.34 5.49 5.12
N LEU A 64 -11.13 4.42 5.24
CA LEU A 64 -10.95 3.21 4.43
C LEU A 64 -11.18 3.45 2.93
N MET A 65 -12.14 4.29 2.55
CA MET A 65 -12.34 4.69 1.16
C MET A 65 -11.15 5.52 0.63
N THR A 66 -10.58 6.37 1.48
CA THR A 66 -9.36 7.12 1.12
C THR A 66 -8.17 6.19 0.96
N ALA A 67 -8.03 5.19 1.84
CA ALA A 67 -7.01 4.15 1.74
C ALA A 67 -7.14 3.36 0.43
N ASP A 68 -8.36 3.03 0.00
CA ASP A 68 -8.60 2.35 -1.28
C ASP A 68 -8.13 3.20 -2.48
N GLY A 69 -8.40 4.50 -2.43
CA GLY A 69 -7.86 5.46 -3.40
C GLY A 69 -6.33 5.49 -3.42
N LYS A 70 -5.66 5.49 -2.26
CA LYS A 70 -4.20 5.43 -2.18
C LYS A 70 -3.64 4.11 -2.71
N LEU A 71 -4.31 2.99 -2.47
CA LEU A 71 -3.94 1.69 -3.03
C LEU A 71 -4.08 1.66 -4.57
N ALA A 72 -5.07 2.36 -5.13
CA ALA A 72 -5.17 2.57 -6.57
C ALA A 72 -4.02 3.45 -7.11
N CYS A 73 -3.64 4.51 -6.39
CA CYS A 73 -2.46 5.33 -6.74
C CYS A 73 -1.16 4.51 -6.70
N LEU A 74 -0.99 3.62 -5.71
CA LEU A 74 0.15 2.71 -5.62
C LEU A 74 0.25 1.79 -6.85
N ARG A 75 -0.88 1.19 -7.25
CA ARG A 75 -0.97 0.38 -8.49
C ARG A 75 -0.55 1.18 -9.72
N ALA A 76 -1.03 2.42 -9.86
CA ALA A 76 -0.66 3.28 -10.97
C ALA A 76 0.83 3.67 -10.94
N MET A 77 1.39 3.96 -9.76
CA MET A 77 2.81 4.28 -9.63
C MET A 77 3.70 3.07 -9.95
N LEU A 78 3.33 1.87 -9.53
CA LEU A 78 4.08 0.66 -9.86
C LEU A 78 4.12 0.36 -11.36
N ARG A 79 3.11 0.77 -12.13
CA ARG A 79 3.16 0.67 -13.59
C ARG A 79 4.34 1.43 -14.20
N TYR A 80 4.70 2.60 -13.66
CA TYR A 80 5.92 3.29 -14.08
C TYR A 80 7.19 2.48 -13.78
N ALA A 81 7.24 1.73 -12.67
CA ALA A 81 8.38 0.85 -12.40
C ALA A 81 8.48 -0.30 -13.42
N ILE A 82 7.37 -0.72 -14.01
CA ILE A 82 7.35 -1.68 -15.13
C ILE A 82 7.89 -1.01 -16.38
N ASP A 83 7.31 0.13 -16.76
CA ASP A 83 7.65 0.83 -18.01
C ASP A 83 9.10 1.34 -18.02
N LEU A 84 9.67 1.60 -16.84
CA LEU A 84 11.08 1.99 -16.63
C LEU A 84 12.00 0.79 -16.33
N GLU A 85 11.50 -0.45 -16.39
CA GLU A 85 12.23 -1.69 -16.13
C GLU A 85 12.96 -1.73 -14.78
N LEU A 86 12.38 -1.10 -13.76
CA LEU A 86 12.98 -0.97 -12.42
C LEU A 86 12.80 -2.22 -11.56
N LEU A 87 11.88 -3.11 -11.93
CA LEU A 87 11.56 -4.34 -11.22
C LEU A 87 11.57 -5.53 -12.20
N GLY A 88 12.18 -6.64 -11.78
CA GLY A 88 12.19 -7.89 -12.55
C GLY A 88 10.88 -8.68 -12.45
N GLY A 89 10.68 -9.68 -13.31
CA GLY A 89 9.41 -10.42 -13.42
C GLY A 89 8.86 -10.98 -12.09
N ARG A 90 9.70 -11.59 -11.25
CA ARG A 90 9.27 -12.09 -9.93
C ARG A 90 8.85 -10.98 -8.97
N GLN A 91 9.50 -9.81 -9.06
CA GLN A 91 9.18 -8.65 -8.22
C GLN A 91 7.84 -8.03 -8.65
N LEU A 92 7.59 -7.97 -9.95
CA LEU A 92 6.31 -7.51 -10.50
C LEU A 92 5.16 -8.44 -10.09
N GLN A 93 5.36 -9.75 -10.20
CA GLN A 93 4.39 -10.73 -9.75
C GLN A 93 4.06 -10.55 -8.26
N PHE A 94 5.09 -10.50 -7.41
CA PHE A 94 4.90 -10.28 -5.97
C PHE A 94 4.13 -8.98 -5.69
N ALA A 95 4.49 -7.88 -6.37
CA ALA A 95 3.83 -6.59 -6.17
C ALA A 95 2.35 -6.65 -6.58
N ALA A 96 2.04 -7.26 -7.73
CA ALA A 96 0.67 -7.40 -8.22
C ALA A 96 -0.19 -8.24 -7.26
N GLU A 97 0.31 -9.42 -6.86
CA GLU A 97 -0.38 -10.32 -5.92
C GLU A 97 -0.59 -9.65 -4.56
N SER A 98 0.41 -8.92 -4.06
CA SER A 98 0.30 -8.19 -2.80
C SER A 98 -0.76 -7.10 -2.86
N LEU A 99 -0.80 -6.28 -3.92
CA LEU A 99 -1.80 -5.22 -4.07
C LEU A 99 -3.22 -5.77 -4.22
N GLU A 100 -3.39 -6.90 -4.90
CA GLU A 100 -4.67 -7.59 -5.00
C GLU A 100 -5.13 -8.12 -3.63
N GLU A 101 -4.22 -8.77 -2.89
CA GLU A 101 -4.49 -9.26 -1.54
C GLU A 101 -4.88 -8.12 -0.60
N LEU A 102 -4.13 -7.02 -0.59
CA LEU A 102 -4.42 -5.82 0.20
C LEU A 102 -5.79 -5.22 -0.16
N GLY A 103 -6.11 -5.12 -1.45
CA GLY A 103 -7.39 -4.60 -1.92
C GLY A 103 -8.58 -5.47 -1.46
N ARG A 104 -8.43 -6.80 -1.53
CA ARG A 104 -9.45 -7.74 -1.03
C ARG A 104 -9.65 -7.62 0.48
N LEU A 105 -8.56 -7.52 1.25
CA LEU A 105 -8.61 -7.37 2.70
C LEU A 105 -9.25 -6.02 3.11
N LEU A 106 -8.89 -4.95 2.43
CA LEU A 106 -9.51 -3.63 2.61
C LEU A 106 -11.00 -3.65 2.27
N GLY A 107 -11.38 -4.31 1.17
CA GLY A 107 -12.78 -4.47 0.78
C GLY A 107 -13.61 -5.21 1.83
N ALA A 108 -13.04 -6.19 2.53
CA ALA A 108 -13.70 -6.86 3.65
C ALA A 108 -13.95 -5.89 4.83
N TRP A 109 -13.00 -5.01 5.12
CA TRP A 109 -13.13 -3.98 6.15
C TRP A 109 -14.18 -2.91 5.79
N LEU A 110 -14.24 -2.50 4.53
CA LEU A 110 -15.27 -1.58 4.04
C LEU A 110 -16.68 -2.16 4.20
N LYS A 111 -16.89 -3.41 3.77
CA LYS A 111 -18.17 -4.12 3.94
C LYS A 111 -18.57 -4.29 5.40
N ALA A 112 -17.60 -4.49 6.29
CA ALA A 112 -17.86 -4.57 7.73
C ALA A 112 -18.20 -3.22 8.36
N SER A 113 -17.76 -2.11 7.75
CA SER A 113 -18.03 -0.74 8.23
C SER A 113 -19.35 -0.16 7.68
N ASP A 114 -19.97 -0.83 6.71
CA ASP A 114 -21.31 -0.50 6.17
C ASP A 114 -22.47 -1.08 6.99
N ARG A 115 -22.17 -1.90 8.00
CA ARG A 115 -23.12 -2.47 8.95
C ARG A 115 -23.14 -1.66 10.24
#